data_AF-A0A2L0F602-F1
#
_entry.id   AF-A0A2L0F602-F1
#
_cell.length_a   1.000
_cell.length_b   1.000
_cell.length_c   1.000
_cell.angle_alpha   90.00
_cell.angle_beta   90.00
_cell.angle_gamma   90.00
#
_symmetry.space_group_name_H-M   'P 1'
#
loop_
_entity.id
_entity.type
_entity.pdbx_description
1 polymer ?
#
loop_
_entity_poly.entity_id
_entity_poly.type
_entity_poly.pdbx_seq_one_letter_code
_entity_poly.pdbx_strand_id
1 'polypeptide(L)'
;MKVQHAQDLGNGHSIEIGAATWDPSDRSVRNRYQTASGGFSPHSSSEIPVDDLVPLIEFLAKHDELSIEQCAKVINALSVSILRQAGK
;
A
#
# COMPACT_ATOMS: atom_id res chain seq x y z
N MET A 1 6.60 -10.34 5.60
CA MET A 1 5.40 -9.78 6.25
C MET A 1 4.50 -10.93 6.67
N LYS A 2 3.84 -10.82 7.83
CA LYS A 2 2.69 -11.67 8.18
C LYS A 2 1.41 -11.00 7.66
N VAL A 3 0.94 -11.45 6.49
CA VAL A 3 -0.17 -10.83 5.75
C VAL A 3 -1.49 -10.95 6.52
N GLN A 4 -2.24 -9.85 6.59
CA GLN A 4 -3.57 -9.74 7.19
C GLN A 4 -4.64 -9.43 6.14
N HIS A 5 -4.31 -8.58 5.17
CA HIS A 5 -5.16 -8.25 4.04
C HIS A 5 -4.36 -8.31 2.75
N ALA A 6 -5.00 -8.72 1.66
CA ALA A 6 -4.41 -8.70 0.33
C ALA A 6 -5.46 -8.27 -0.69
N GLN A 7 -5.04 -7.46 -1.66
CA GLN A 7 -5.83 -7.07 -2.81
C GLN A 7 -5.09 -7.50 -4.07
N ASP A 8 -5.72 -8.37 -4.87
CA ASP A 8 -5.22 -8.73 -6.18
C ASP A 8 -5.46 -7.58 -7.18
N LEU A 9 -4.42 -7.21 -7.92
CA LEU A 9 -4.46 -6.21 -8.98
C LEU A 9 -4.35 -6.85 -10.38
N GLY A 10 -4.31 -8.19 -10.45
CA GLY A 10 -4.19 -8.97 -11.67
C GLY A 10 -2.74 -9.17 -12.12
N ASN A 11 -2.54 -10.06 -13.09
CA ASN A 11 -1.23 -10.34 -13.72
C ASN A 11 -0.11 -10.71 -12.72
N GLY A 12 -0.45 -11.42 -11.65
CA GLY A 12 0.53 -11.81 -10.61
C GLY A 12 1.00 -10.65 -9.74
N HIS A 13 0.29 -9.50 -9.75
CA HIS A 13 0.54 -8.34 -8.91
C HIS A 13 -0.55 -8.18 -7.85
N SER A 14 -0.16 -8.05 -6.58
CA SER A 14 -1.06 -7.75 -5.48
C SER A 14 -0.47 -6.73 -4.52
N ILE A 15 -1.33 -6.09 -3.73
CA ILE A 15 -0.94 -5.27 -2.58
C ILE A 15 -1.32 -6.02 -1.31
N GLU A 16 -0.38 -6.12 -0.36
CA GLU A 16 -0.57 -6.80 0.91
C GLU A 16 -0.39 -5.82 2.08
N ILE A 17 -1.17 -6.00 3.14
CA ILE A 17 -1.05 -5.30 4.42
C ILE A 17 -0.83 -6.34 5.51
N GLY A 18 0.11 -6.10 6.42
CA GLY A 18 0.37 -7.02 7.52
C GLY A 18 1.39 -6.53 8.53
N ALA A 19 1.83 -7.44 9.40
CA ALA A 19 2.93 -7.17 10.33
C ALA A 19 4.27 -7.22 9.59
N ALA A 20 5.15 -6.29 9.93
CA ALA A 20 6.39 -6.08 9.17
C ALA A 20 7.38 -7.23 9.30
N THR A 21 8.31 -7.33 8.35
CA THR A 21 9.42 -8.30 8.39
C THR A 21 10.50 -7.96 9.40
N TRP A 22 10.69 -6.67 9.70
CA TRP A 22 11.74 -6.20 10.61
C TRP A 22 11.29 -6.18 12.07
N ASP A 23 10.04 -5.77 12.34
CA ASP A 23 9.44 -5.74 13.67
C ASP A 23 7.97 -6.20 13.58
N PRO A 24 7.57 -7.27 14.30
CA PRO A 24 6.19 -7.76 14.27
C PRO A 24 5.17 -6.85 14.97
N SER A 25 5.62 -5.85 15.75
CA SER A 25 4.76 -4.79 16.32
C SER A 25 4.45 -3.68 15.32
N ASP A 26 5.26 -3.53 14.27
CA ASP A 26 5.05 -2.58 13.19
C ASP A 26 4.08 -3.14 12.13
N ARG A 27 3.42 -2.21 11.43
CA ARG A 27 2.63 -2.50 10.24
C ARG A 27 3.31 -2.02 8.97
N SER A 28 3.20 -2.82 7.91
CA SER A 28 3.72 -2.48 6.59
C SER A 28 2.71 -2.76 5.48
N VAL A 29 2.96 -2.14 4.33
CA VAL A 29 2.32 -2.44 3.04
C VAL A 29 3.38 -2.98 2.10
N ARG A 30 3.04 -4.01 1.32
CA ARG A 30 3.93 -4.60 0.32
C ARG A 30 3.29 -4.63 -1.05
N ASN A 31 3.97 -4.07 -2.04
CA ASN A 31 3.71 -4.43 -3.43
C ASN A 31 4.27 -5.84 -3.64
N ARG A 32 3.49 -6.75 -4.19
CA ARG A 32 3.90 -8.13 -4.41
C ARG A 32 3.77 -8.51 -5.87
N TYR A 33 4.89 -8.87 -6.47
CA TYR A 33 4.95 -9.44 -7.81
C TYR A 33 5.40 -10.89 -7.73
N GLN A 34 4.61 -11.80 -8.29
CA GLN A 34 4.97 -13.21 -8.37
C GLN A 34 6.11 -13.44 -9.36
N THR A 35 7.01 -14.36 -9.04
CA THR A 35 8.02 -14.88 -9.96
C THR A 35 7.46 -16.08 -10.75
N ALA A 36 8.01 -16.34 -11.93
CA ALA A 36 7.61 -17.50 -12.75
C ALA A 36 7.82 -18.85 -12.05
N SER A 37 8.74 -18.93 -11.08
CA SER A 37 9.05 -20.12 -10.29
C SER A 37 8.25 -20.24 -8.98
N GLY A 38 7.31 -19.32 -8.72
CA GLY A 38 6.64 -19.18 -7.43
C GLY A 38 7.49 -18.40 -6.42
N GLY A 39 6.82 -17.69 -5.51
CA GLY A 39 7.45 -16.75 -4.58
C GLY A 39 7.13 -15.31 -4.91
N PHE A 40 7.99 -14.37 -4.50
CA PHE A 40 7.86 -12.95 -4.84
C PHE A 40 9.18 -12.39 -5.36
N SER A 41 9.12 -11.43 -6.28
CA SER A 41 10.30 -10.77 -6.84
C SER A 41 10.97 -9.90 -5.79
N PRO A 42 12.24 -10.15 -5.40
CA PRO A 42 12.93 -9.32 -4.42
C PRO A 42 13.23 -7.91 -4.95
N HIS A 43 13.29 -7.74 -6.28
CA HIS A 43 13.58 -6.45 -6.92
C HIS A 43 12.33 -5.60 -7.13
N SER A 44 11.16 -6.22 -7.20
CA SER A 44 9.90 -5.53 -7.52
C SER A 44 8.94 -5.47 -6.34
N SER A 45 9.16 -6.30 -5.31
CA SER A 45 8.24 -6.41 -4.17
C SER A 45 8.73 -5.62 -2.96
N SER A 46 8.54 -4.31 -2.98
CA SER A 46 8.92 -3.42 -1.88
C SER A 46 7.95 -3.53 -0.71
N GLU A 47 8.48 -3.64 0.51
CA GLU A 47 7.74 -3.54 1.76
C GLU A 47 8.06 -2.19 2.42
N ILE A 48 7.02 -1.43 2.77
CA ILE A 48 7.11 -0.05 3.25
C ILE A 48 6.32 0.05 4.57
N PRO A 49 6.83 0.71 5.62
CA PRO A 49 6.05 1.00 6.83
C PRO A 49 4.77 1.77 6.48
N VAL A 50 3.65 1.44 7.15
CA VAL A 50 2.38 2.15 6.91
C VAL A 50 2.52 3.64 7.20
N ASP A 51 3.28 3.99 8.24
CA ASP A 51 3.44 5.37 8.71
C ASP A 51 4.21 6.25 7.70
N ASP A 52 5.01 5.64 6.81
CA ASP A 52 5.72 6.35 5.74
C ASP A 52 4.82 6.66 4.53
N LEU A 53 3.63 6.05 4.42
CA LEU A 53 2.78 6.23 3.23
C LEU A 53 2.23 7.66 3.11
N VAL A 54 1.84 8.29 4.22
CA VAL A 54 1.33 9.66 4.22
C VAL A 54 2.39 10.65 3.72
N PRO A 55 3.61 10.72 4.32
CA PRO A 55 4.63 11.65 3.84
C PRO A 55 5.06 11.35 2.39
N LEU A 56 5.08 10.08 1.96
CA LEU A 56 5.37 9.73 0.55
C LEU A 56 4.31 10.27 -0.41
N ILE A 57 3.02 10.06 -0.11
CA ILE A 57 1.93 10.56 -0.96
C ILE A 57 1.94 12.10 -0.98
N GLU A 58 2.16 12.75 0.16
CA GLU A 58 2.29 14.21 0.21
C GLU A 58 3.45 14.71 -0.63
N PHE A 59 4.60 14.05 -0.57
CA PHE A 59 5.77 14.41 -1.36
C PHE A 59 5.46 14.32 -2.86
N LEU A 60 4.87 13.22 -3.32
CA LEU A 60 4.46 13.07 -4.73
C LEU A 60 3.44 14.15 -5.14
N ALA A 61 2.46 14.44 -4.29
CA ALA A 61 1.44 15.45 -4.58
C ALA A 61 2.02 16.87 -4.66
N LYS A 62 2.96 17.23 -3.77
CA LYS A 62 3.64 18.55 -3.76
C LYS A 62 4.51 18.79 -5.00
N HIS A 63 4.89 17.72 -5.69
CA HIS A 63 5.72 17.74 -6.88
C HIS A 63 4.94 17.43 -8.17
N ASP A 64 3.60 17.42 -8.13
CA ASP A 64 2.72 17.15 -9.29
C ASP A 64 2.97 15.79 -9.98
N GLU A 65 3.52 14.81 -9.25
CA GLU A 65 3.79 13.45 -9.74
C GLU A 65 2.54 12.53 -9.72
N LEU A 66 1.41 13.04 -9.20
CA LEU A 66 0.12 12.37 -9.20
C LEU A 66 -0.82 13.08 -10.18
N SER A 67 -1.45 12.31 -11.06
CA SER A 67 -2.50 12.83 -11.94
C SER A 67 -3.74 13.27 -11.15
N ILE A 68 -4.57 14.13 -11.76
CA ILE A 68 -5.86 14.55 -11.18
C ILE A 68 -6.71 13.33 -10.79
N GLU A 69 -6.74 12.29 -11.63
CA GLU A 69 -7.48 11.06 -11.37
C GLU A 69 -6.92 10.29 -10.16
N GLN A 70 -5.59 10.20 -10.03
CA GLN A 70 -4.95 9.55 -8.88
C GLN A 70 -5.24 10.31 -7.59
N CYS A 71 -5.13 11.65 -7.61
CA CYS A 71 -5.50 12.50 -6.49
C CYS A 71 -6.97 12.29 -6.07
N ALA A 72 -7.90 12.29 -7.02
CA ALA A 72 -9.32 12.07 -6.74
C ALA A 72 -9.60 10.68 -6.13
N LYS A 73 -8.91 9.63 -6.61
CA LYS A 73 -9.02 8.28 -6.03
C LYS A 73 -8.56 8.22 -4.58
N VAL A 74 -7.42 8.86 -4.27
CA VAL A 74 -6.90 8.94 -2.90
C VAL A 74 -7.87 9.71 -2.00
N ILE A 75 -8.34 10.89 -2.43
CA ILE A 75 -9.31 11.71 -1.66
C ILE A 75 -10.58 10.92 -1.36
N ASN A 76 -11.15 10.23 -2.36
CA ASN A 76 -12.35 9.42 -2.17
C ASN A 76 -12.11 8.28 -1.16
N ALA A 77 -11.02 7.53 -1.30
CA ALA A 77 -10.68 6.43 -0.39
C ALA A 77 -10.52 6.91 1.07
N LEU A 78 -9.85 8.06 1.27
CA LEU A 78 -9.67 8.69 2.58
C LEU A 78 -11.01 9.16 3.15
N SER A 79 -11.84 9.82 2.34
CA SER A 79 -13.16 10.32 2.75
C SER A 79 -14.06 9.19 3.26
N VAL A 80 -14.14 8.07 2.53
CA VAL A 80 -14.89 6.89 2.95
C VAL A 80 -14.30 6.27 4.23
N SER A 81 -12.97 6.26 4.36
CA SER A 81 -12.31 5.77 5.58
C SER A 81 -12.63 6.61 6.80
N ILE A 82 -12.60 7.94 6.67
CA ILE A 82 -12.95 8.89 7.73
C ILE A 82 -14.39 8.67 8.18
N LEU A 83 -15.34 8.56 7.23
CA LEU A 83 -16.75 8.31 7.56
C LEU A 83 -16.94 7.00 8.36
N ARG A 84 -16.23 5.92 8.00
CA ARG A 84 -16.26 4.66 8.76
C ARG A 84 -15.65 4.77 10.15
N GLN A 85 -14.69 5.67 10.36
CA GLN A 85 -14.04 5.86 11.66
C GLN A 85 -14.83 6.80 12.56
N ALA A 86 -15.40 7.87 12.01
CA ALA A 86 -16.22 8.84 12.75
C ALA A 86 -17.57 8.24 13.22
N GLY A 87 -18.04 7.18 12.56
CA GLY A 87 -19.22 6.43 12.97
C GLY A 87 -18.95 5.29 13.97
N LYS A 88 -17.70 5.11 14.42
CA LYS A 88 -17.34 4.22 15.53
C LYS A 88 -17.27 5.01 16.82
#